data_AF-A0A5P0ZW90-F1
#
_entry.id   AF-A0A5P0ZW90-F1
#
_cell.length_a   1.000
_cell.length_b   1.000
_cell.length_c   1.000
_cell.angle_alpha   90.00
_cell.angle_beta   90.00
_cell.angle_gamma   90.00
#
_symmetry.space_group_name_H-M   'P 1'
#
loop_
_entity.id
_entity.type
_entity.pdbx_description
1 polymer ?
#
loop_
_entity_poly.entity_id
_entity_poly.type
_entity_poly.pdbx_seq_one_letter_code
_entity_poly.pdbx_strand_id
1 'polypeptide(L)'
;MLERGEYLPTGTNVSELEKTAHKPQSQSGKVKITNFKQYGTRLSFDFKNAKNAKVDLPIIGYYGFQSTQSKGNVSDLKMDNKNNNLAQVTVNGKGKVVVDYFETVTQRISRRISFLALLIIAATLFIKKLNLVDFSKIEGLKKSK
;
A
#
# COMPACT_ATOMS: atom_id res chain seq x y z
N MET A 1 -15.72 -9.54 -17.26
CA MET A 1 -14.30 -9.83 -17.56
C MET A 1 -13.53 -8.56 -17.21
N LEU A 2 -12.91 -8.51 -16.02
CA LEU A 2 -12.14 -7.33 -15.59
C LEU A 2 -10.83 -7.30 -16.38
N GLU A 3 -10.51 -6.16 -16.98
CA GLU A 3 -9.27 -5.98 -17.74
C GLU A 3 -8.07 -6.18 -16.80
N ARG A 4 -7.37 -7.31 -16.97
CA ARG A 4 -6.28 -7.76 -16.08
C ARG A 4 -5.06 -6.82 -16.02
N GLY A 5 -5.07 -5.70 -16.76
CA GLY A 5 -3.94 -4.80 -16.92
C GLY A 5 -4.13 -3.36 -16.42
N GLU A 6 -5.36 -2.87 -16.20
CA GLU A 6 -5.61 -1.44 -15.93
C GLU A 6 -4.91 -0.91 -14.67
N TYR A 7 -4.67 -1.78 -13.69
CA TYR A 7 -4.09 -1.40 -12.39
C TYR A 7 -2.59 -1.69 -12.29
N LEU A 8 -1.97 -2.20 -13.37
CA LEU A 8 -0.55 -2.54 -13.36
C LEU A 8 0.32 -1.31 -13.66
N PRO A 9 1.50 -1.17 -13.03
CA PRO A 9 2.44 -0.13 -13.40
C PRO A 9 2.79 -0.18 -14.89
N THR A 10 3.01 0.99 -15.50
CA THR A 10 3.39 1.08 -16.91
C THR A 10 4.62 0.21 -17.20
N GLY A 11 4.58 -0.54 -18.30
CA GLY A 11 5.65 -1.47 -18.69
C GLY A 11 5.59 -2.84 -18.01
N THR A 12 4.56 -3.12 -17.21
CA THR A 12 4.35 -4.47 -16.66
C THR A 12 3.84 -5.42 -17.73
N ASN A 13 4.53 -6.55 -17.90
CA ASN A 13 4.12 -7.67 -18.72
C ASN A 13 3.36 -8.70 -17.89
N VAL A 14 2.04 -8.79 -18.13
CA VAL A 14 1.13 -9.72 -17.43
C VAL A 14 1.57 -11.18 -17.59
N SER A 15 1.96 -11.59 -18.80
CA SER A 15 2.35 -12.97 -19.08
C SER A 15 3.63 -13.38 -18.36
N GLU A 16 4.53 -12.43 -18.10
CA GLU A 16 5.73 -12.65 -17.32
C GLU A 16 5.42 -12.71 -15.82
N LEU A 17 4.50 -11.86 -15.31
CA LEU A 17 4.05 -11.92 -13.92
C LEU A 17 3.43 -13.28 -13.55
N GLU A 18 2.60 -13.83 -14.44
CA GLU A 18 1.97 -15.14 -14.25
C GLU A 18 2.99 -16.29 -14.20
N LYS A 19 4.19 -16.09 -14.78
CA LYS A 19 5.28 -17.08 -14.80
C LYS A 19 6.32 -16.85 -13.71
N THR A 20 6.31 -15.69 -13.05
CA THR A 20 7.24 -15.36 -11.97
C THR A 20 7.15 -16.39 -10.86
N ALA A 21 8.30 -16.84 -10.37
CA ALA A 21 8.34 -17.79 -9.27
C ALA A 21 7.64 -17.20 -8.04
N HIS A 22 6.74 -17.96 -7.41
CA HIS A 22 6.04 -17.55 -6.18
C HIS A 22 6.94 -17.62 -4.92
N LYS A 23 8.19 -17.17 -5.04
CA LYS A 23 9.17 -17.11 -3.95
C LYS A 23 10.17 -15.97 -4.21
N PRO A 24 10.81 -15.42 -3.17
CA PRO A 24 11.79 -14.36 -3.33
C PRO A 24 12.98 -14.83 -4.16
N GLN A 25 13.47 -13.97 -5.06
CA GLN A 25 14.59 -14.27 -5.94
C GLN A 25 15.69 -13.23 -5.77
N SER A 26 16.93 -13.69 -5.67
CA SER A 26 18.10 -12.82 -5.64
C SER A 26 18.43 -12.36 -7.06
N GLN A 27 18.27 -11.07 -7.36
CA GLN A 27 18.66 -10.49 -8.64
C GLN A 27 20.14 -10.15 -8.70
N SER A 28 20.70 -9.73 -7.58
CA SER A 28 22.14 -9.47 -7.49
C SER A 28 22.65 -9.64 -6.07
N GLY A 29 23.96 -9.82 -5.95
CA GLY A 29 24.61 -10.11 -4.67
C GLY A 29 24.43 -11.56 -4.22
N LYS A 30 25.14 -11.93 -3.15
CA LYS A 30 25.02 -13.25 -2.53
C LYS A 30 24.09 -13.16 -1.34
N VAL A 31 23.11 -14.06 -1.24
CA VAL A 31 22.22 -14.19 -0.08
C VAL A 31 21.68 -15.62 0.01
N LYS A 32 21.55 -16.13 1.23
CA LYS A 32 20.81 -17.37 1.50
C LYS A 32 19.44 -17.01 2.07
N ILE A 33 18.38 -17.36 1.33
CA ILE A 33 16.98 -17.13 1.71
C ILE A 33 16.38 -18.43 2.25
N THR A 34 15.68 -18.36 3.38
CA THR A 34 15.02 -19.50 4.03
C THR A 34 13.69 -19.09 4.66
N ASN A 35 12.84 -20.07 5.01
CA ASN A 35 11.60 -19.86 5.77
C ASN A 35 10.64 -18.84 5.13
N PHE A 36 10.55 -18.87 3.79
CA PHE A 36 9.60 -18.04 3.07
C PHE A 36 8.16 -18.39 3.47
N LYS A 37 7.35 -17.37 3.77
CA LYS A 37 5.93 -17.48 4.07
C LYS A 37 5.19 -16.29 3.45
N GLN A 38 4.03 -16.57 2.89
CA GLN A 38 3.11 -15.57 2.38
C GLN A 38 1.71 -15.84 2.93
N TYR A 39 1.08 -14.83 3.53
CA TYR A 39 -0.28 -14.89 4.07
C TYR A 39 -0.99 -13.59 3.73
N GLY A 40 -1.96 -13.65 2.81
CA GLY A 40 -2.59 -12.45 2.27
C GLY A 40 -1.56 -11.51 1.66
N THR A 41 -1.56 -10.24 2.10
CA THR A 41 -0.59 -9.21 1.70
C THR A 41 0.75 -9.33 2.41
N ARG A 42 0.83 -10.13 3.47
CA ARG A 42 2.02 -10.24 4.30
C ARG A 42 2.97 -11.28 3.75
N LEU A 43 4.21 -10.88 3.56
CA LEU A 43 5.29 -11.71 3.07
C LEU A 43 6.47 -11.66 4.03
N SER A 44 7.10 -12.81 4.30
CA SER A 44 8.30 -12.83 5.14
C SER A 44 9.27 -13.94 4.75
N PHE A 45 10.54 -13.69 4.97
CA PHE A 45 11.59 -14.69 4.84
C PHE A 45 12.80 -14.31 5.69
N ASP A 46 13.58 -15.32 6.07
CA ASP A 46 14.86 -15.13 6.73
C ASP A 46 15.98 -15.05 5.70
N PHE A 47 16.99 -14.21 5.96
CA PHE A 47 18.17 -14.10 5.12
C PHE A 47 19.46 -14.23 5.92
N LYS A 48 20.49 -14.82 5.31
CA LYS A 48 21.84 -14.97 5.88
C LYS A 48 22.91 -14.76 4.82
N ASN A 49 24.11 -14.40 5.27
CA ASN A 49 25.30 -14.18 4.43
C ASN A 49 25.04 -13.20 3.27
N ALA A 50 24.16 -12.24 3.48
CA ALA A 50 23.81 -11.25 2.48
C ALA A 50 24.96 -10.26 2.31
N LYS A 51 25.34 -9.97 1.06
CA LYS A 51 26.31 -8.92 0.71
C LYS A 51 25.66 -7.96 -0.28
N ASN A 52 25.04 -6.91 0.27
CA ASN A 52 24.30 -5.90 -0.49
C ASN A 52 23.39 -6.50 -1.58
N ALA A 53 22.65 -7.56 -1.22
CA ALA A 53 21.92 -8.38 -2.18
C ALA A 53 20.55 -7.77 -2.47
N LYS A 54 20.21 -7.65 -3.75
CA LYS A 54 18.89 -7.22 -4.21
C LYS A 54 17.99 -8.44 -4.35
N VAL A 55 16.90 -8.44 -3.63
CA VAL A 55 15.93 -9.54 -3.59
C VAL A 55 14.60 -9.03 -4.08
N ASP A 56 14.11 -9.62 -5.16
CA ASP A 56 12.76 -9.41 -5.65
C ASP A 56 11.80 -10.31 -4.90
N LEU A 57 10.61 -9.77 -4.68
CA LEU A 57 9.51 -10.41 -4.01
C LEU A 57 8.45 -10.78 -5.06
N PRO A 58 7.72 -11.88 -4.87
CA PRO A 58 6.68 -12.34 -5.80
C PRO A 58 5.38 -11.50 -5.68
N ILE A 59 5.51 -10.18 -5.61
CA ILE A 59 4.44 -9.20 -5.57
C ILE A 59 4.86 -7.97 -6.38
N ILE A 60 3.90 -7.23 -6.91
CA ILE A 60 4.16 -5.97 -7.63
C ILE A 60 4.53 -4.89 -6.61
N GLY A 61 5.53 -4.05 -6.95
CA GLY A 61 6.01 -2.93 -6.14
C GLY A 61 5.04 -1.75 -6.09
N TYR A 62 3.82 -1.97 -5.58
CA TYR A 62 2.79 -0.95 -5.50
C TYR A 62 2.84 -0.11 -4.22
N TYR A 63 2.27 1.09 -4.28
CA TYR A 63 2.22 2.00 -3.13
C TYR A 63 1.40 1.40 -1.98
N GLY A 64 1.94 1.51 -0.75
CA GLY A 64 1.36 0.93 0.47
C GLY A 64 2.09 -0.31 0.98
N PHE A 65 2.84 -1.03 0.14
CA PHE A 65 3.73 -2.08 0.61
C PHE A 65 4.97 -1.48 1.29
N GLN A 66 5.31 -1.97 2.48
CA GLN A 66 6.43 -1.47 3.26
C GLN A 66 7.20 -2.60 3.92
N SER A 67 8.51 -2.41 4.11
CA SER A 67 9.42 -3.34 4.81
C SER A 67 9.73 -2.92 6.25
N THR A 68 8.97 -1.96 6.81
CA THR A 68 9.26 -1.31 8.12
C THR A 68 9.27 -2.25 9.33
N GLN A 69 8.66 -3.43 9.21
CA GLN A 69 8.65 -4.46 10.25
C GLN A 69 9.80 -5.47 10.14
N SER A 70 10.71 -5.27 9.19
CA SER A 70 11.87 -6.13 8.98
C SER A 70 12.89 -6.00 10.11
N LYS A 71 13.73 -7.04 10.29
CA LYS A 71 14.82 -7.08 11.27
C LYS A 71 16.16 -7.25 10.56
N GLY A 72 17.17 -6.52 11.00
CA GLY A 72 18.51 -6.49 10.40
C GLY A 72 18.65 -5.35 9.40
N ASN A 73 19.68 -5.41 8.56
CA ASN A 73 19.91 -4.39 7.53
C ASN A 73 19.09 -4.75 6.28
N VAL A 74 17.91 -4.12 6.18
CA VAL A 74 16.94 -4.26 5.10
C VAL A 74 16.55 -2.86 4.66
N SER A 75 16.64 -2.58 3.35
CA SER A 75 16.21 -1.29 2.81
C SER A 75 14.69 -1.14 2.83
N ASP A 76 14.24 0.09 2.60
CA ASP A 76 12.87 0.33 2.17
C ASP A 76 12.55 -0.46 0.90
N LEU A 77 11.28 -0.84 0.78
CA LEU A 77 10.75 -1.51 -0.39
C LEU A 77 10.62 -0.53 -1.54
N LYS A 78 11.05 -0.96 -2.72
CA LYS A 78 10.95 -0.18 -3.96
C LYS A 78 10.46 -1.06 -5.10
N MET A 79 10.00 -0.43 -6.16
CA MET A 79 9.65 -1.13 -7.40
C MET A 79 10.92 -1.38 -8.23
N ASP A 80 11.11 -2.59 -8.73
CA ASP A 80 12.13 -2.89 -9.73
C ASP A 80 11.57 -2.70 -11.14
N ASN A 81 11.73 -1.49 -11.66
CA ASN A 81 11.29 -1.12 -13.01
C ASN A 81 11.99 -1.93 -14.12
N LYS A 82 13.05 -2.67 -13.81
CA LYS A 82 13.79 -3.51 -14.78
C LYS A 82 13.37 -4.96 -14.75
N ASN A 83 12.69 -5.40 -13.70
CA ASN A 83 12.23 -6.78 -13.57
C ASN A 83 10.73 -6.82 -13.33
N ASN A 84 10.00 -6.42 -14.37
CA ASN A 84 8.54 -6.50 -14.45
C ASN A 84 7.79 -5.83 -13.27
N ASN A 85 8.37 -4.73 -12.74
CA ASN A 85 7.80 -3.93 -11.65
C ASN A 85 7.57 -4.71 -10.35
N LEU A 86 8.31 -5.80 -10.12
CA LEU A 86 8.26 -6.54 -8.86
C LEU A 86 8.75 -5.67 -7.70
N ALA A 87 8.27 -5.95 -6.49
CA ALA A 87 8.78 -5.33 -5.30
C ALA A 87 10.18 -5.85 -4.99
N GLN A 88 11.09 -4.96 -4.62
CA GLN A 88 12.49 -5.27 -4.34
C GLN A 88 12.92 -4.68 -3.01
N VAL A 89 13.73 -5.43 -2.28
CA VAL A 89 14.47 -4.96 -1.10
C VAL A 89 15.95 -5.24 -1.27
N THR A 90 16.79 -4.40 -0.67
CA THR A 90 18.23 -4.66 -0.53
C THR A 90 18.50 -5.17 0.88
N VAL A 91 19.23 -6.27 1.01
CA VAL A 91 19.55 -6.87 2.31
C VAL A 91 21.06 -7.05 2.50
N ASN A 92 21.52 -6.89 3.73
CA ASN A 92 22.93 -7.07 4.09
C ASN A 92 23.11 -7.79 5.44
N GLY A 93 24.07 -8.71 5.52
CA GLY A 93 24.31 -9.52 6.72
C GLY A 93 23.29 -10.63 6.92
N LYS A 94 22.58 -10.61 8.06
CA LYS A 94 21.56 -11.59 8.43
C LYS A 94 20.36 -10.91 9.07
N GLY A 95 19.18 -11.50 8.92
CA GLY A 95 17.96 -10.94 9.47
C GLY A 95 16.70 -11.59 8.92
N LYS A 96 15.61 -10.83 8.98
CA LYS A 96 14.28 -11.25 8.51
C LYS A 96 13.64 -10.11 7.76
N VAL A 97 13.27 -10.34 6.51
CA VAL A 97 12.42 -9.43 5.75
C VAL A 97 10.97 -9.70 6.13
N VAL A 98 10.23 -8.62 6.38
CA VAL A 98 8.78 -8.62 6.58
C VAL A 98 8.22 -7.48 5.76
N VAL A 99 7.40 -7.83 4.78
CA VAL A 99 6.70 -6.90 3.91
C VAL A 99 5.21 -7.07 4.11
N ASP A 100 4.50 -5.97 4.23
CA ASP A 100 3.04 -5.98 4.35
C ASP A 100 2.45 -4.73 3.71
N TYR A 101 1.14 -4.78 3.45
CA TYR A 101 0.39 -3.63 2.98
C TYR A 101 -0.08 -2.81 4.18
N PHE A 102 0.31 -1.54 4.20
CA PHE A 102 -0.15 -0.57 5.18
C PHE A 102 -1.01 0.47 4.51
N GLU A 103 -2.08 0.85 5.21
CA GLU A 103 -2.88 1.98 4.81
C GLU A 103 -2.02 3.24 4.71
N THR A 104 -2.13 3.92 3.58
CA THR A 104 -1.42 5.17 3.32
C THR A 104 -1.99 6.32 4.14
N VAL A 105 -1.18 7.34 4.41
CA VAL A 105 -1.64 8.54 5.14
C VAL A 105 -2.82 9.20 4.41
N THR A 106 -2.74 9.27 3.07
CA THR A 106 -3.82 9.79 2.22
C THR A 106 -5.12 9.02 2.42
N GLN A 107 -5.10 7.69 2.32
CA GLN A 107 -6.29 6.87 2.56
C GLN A 107 -6.88 7.09 3.96
N ARG A 108 -6.01 7.19 4.98
CA ARG A 108 -6.43 7.41 6.37
C ARG A 108 -7.14 8.76 6.55
N ILE A 109 -6.60 9.81 5.95
CA ILE A 109 -7.18 11.16 6.00
C ILE A 109 -8.48 11.19 5.19
N SER A 110 -8.47 10.66 3.97
CA SER A 110 -9.66 10.60 3.11
C SER A 110 -10.83 9.90 3.80
N ARG A 111 -10.58 8.76 4.49
CA ARG A 111 -11.64 8.08 5.25
C ARG A 111 -12.24 8.97 6.34
N ARG A 112 -11.42 9.74 7.06
CA ARG A 112 -11.89 10.67 8.10
C ARG A 112 -12.75 11.79 7.51
N ILE A 113 -12.31 12.36 6.39
CA ILE A 113 -13.06 13.42 5.69
C ILE A 113 -14.39 12.87 5.19
N SER A 114 -14.40 11.71 4.54
CA SER A 114 -15.64 11.08 4.05
C SER A 114 -16.61 10.78 5.19
N PHE A 115 -16.11 10.30 6.33
CA PHE A 115 -16.93 10.06 7.50
C PHE A 115 -17.52 11.36 8.07
N LEU A 116 -16.73 12.43 8.15
CA LEU A 116 -17.21 13.73 8.61
C LEU A 116 -18.26 14.32 7.65
N ALA A 117 -18.03 14.21 6.34
CA ALA A 117 -18.99 14.65 5.33
C ALA A 117 -20.32 13.88 5.46
N LEU A 118 -20.26 12.56 5.69
CA LEU A 118 -21.46 11.75 5.94
C LEU A 118 -22.22 12.22 7.19
N LEU A 119 -21.52 12.54 8.28
CA LEU A 119 -22.14 13.08 9.49
C LEU A 119 -22.82 14.43 9.24
N ILE A 120 -22.21 15.32 8.45
CA ILE A 120 -22.80 16.61 8.07
C ILE A 120 -24.07 16.39 7.24
N ILE A 121 -24.02 15.51 6.25
CA ILE A 121 -25.20 15.16 5.43
C ILE A 121 -26.31 14.59 6.31
N ALA A 122 -25.99 13.64 7.19
CA ALA A 122 -26.98 13.08 8.10
C ALA A 122 -27.60 14.17 9.01
N ALA A 123 -26.78 15.00 9.65
CA ALA A 123 -27.24 16.07 10.53
C ALA A 123 -28.16 17.06 9.80
N THR A 124 -27.77 17.52 8.60
CA THR A 124 -28.59 18.44 7.80
C THR A 124 -29.94 17.83 7.40
N LEU A 125 -29.97 16.55 7.03
CA LEU A 125 -31.22 15.84 6.73
C LEU A 125 -32.13 15.73 7.96
N PHE A 126 -31.56 15.41 9.14
CA PHE A 126 -32.32 15.35 10.39
C PHE A 126 -32.87 16.71 10.81
N ILE A 127 -32.06 17.77 10.75
CA ILE A 127 -32.50 19.14 11.07
C ILE A 127 -33.65 19.57 10.15
N LYS A 128 -33.53 19.32 8.84
CA LYS A 128 -34.57 19.63 7.86
C LYS A 128 -35.84 18.82 8.11
N LYS A 129 -35.72 17.54 8.43
CA LYS A 129 -36.87 16.66 8.71
C LYS A 129 -37.62 17.07 9.98
N LEU A 130 -36.89 17.51 11.00
CA LEU A 130 -37.45 17.88 12.30
C LEU A 130 -37.84 19.37 12.40
N ASN A 131 -37.67 20.16 11.33
CA ASN A 131 -37.87 21.61 11.32
C ASN A 131 -37.19 22.33 12.51
N LEU A 132 -36.05 21.80 12.99
CA LEU A 132 -35.39 22.27 14.21
C LEU A 132 -34.72 23.64 14.02
N VAL A 133 -34.51 24.07 12.77
CA VAL A 133 -33.85 25.33 12.43
C VAL A 133 -34.67 26.05 11.37
N ASP A 134 -35.09 27.28 11.69
CA ASP A 134 -35.71 28.19 10.75
C ASP A 134 -34.62 28.98 10.00
N PHE A 135 -34.20 28.43 8.86
CA PHE A 135 -33.12 29.01 8.04
C PHE A 135 -33.44 30.41 7.50
N SER A 136 -34.72 30.82 7.47
CA SER A 136 -35.13 32.17 7.06
C SER A 136 -34.61 33.26 8.01
N LYS A 137 -34.46 32.93 9.30
CA LYS A 137 -33.94 33.83 10.34
C LYS A 137 -32.43 34.06 10.24
N ILE A 138 -31.71 33.07 9.71
CA ILE A 138 -30.25 33.10 9.52
C ILE A 138 -29.89 33.91 8.27
N GLU A 139 -30.68 33.80 7.19
CA GLU A 139 -30.48 34.61 5.98
C GLU A 139 -30.83 36.10 6.18
N GLY A 140 -31.82 36.42 7.02
CA GLY A 140 -32.19 37.80 7.35
C GLY A 140 -31.08 38.61 8.04
N LEU A 141 -30.21 37.95 8.82
CA LEU A 141 -29.04 38.57 9.46
C LEU A 141 -27.94 38.94 8.46
N LYS A 142 -27.86 38.26 7.31
CA LYS A 142 -26.83 38.52 6.29
C LYS A 142 -27.14 39.74 5.41
N LYS A 143 -28.41 40.19 5.39
CA LYS A 143 -28.88 41.37 4.63
C LYS A 143 -28.83 42.69 5.42
N SER A 144 -28.54 42.66 6.72
CA SER A 144 -28.34 43.86 7.54
C SER A 144 -26.85 44.15 7.69
N LYS A 145 -26.22 44.63 6.62
CA LYS A 145 -24.96 45.34 6.68
C LYS A 145 -24.81 46.24 5.45
#